data_AF-A0A1H4JD25-F1
#
_entry.id   AF-A0A1H4JD25-F1
#
_cell.length_a   1.000
_cell.length_b   1.000
_cell.length_c   1.000
_cell.angle_alpha   90.00
_cell.angle_beta   90.00
_cell.angle_gamma   90.00
#
_symmetry.space_group_name_H-M   'P 1'
#
loop_
_entity.id
_entity.type
_entity.pdbx_description
1 polymer ?
#
loop_
_entity_poly.entity_id
_entity_poly.type
_entity_poly.pdbx_seq_one_letter_code
_entity_poly.pdbx_strand_id
1 'polypeptide(L)'
;MSLRFALPLALVLTSTAAVAQAPAAPPRPAPRPDTGSTAELREKTVPSPDTRPQSIKDGVQLQKPQLQDYVAMLDNIPRHALAKPKKPRKVLLLAHAAGFVHSSIPIAAEAVKAMGEATGAYSTTITFDPADINAANLANYDLIFLDSTTLNFLDDPKDAAATEARKKALLDFVRDGKGLAGIHAAGDSYHTSPPRGSTEAPTGTWQDFDTMIGGYFKFHWLFPQPITVKIDDPKSPLTAMFHGQEFTVHDEIYTFVQDSFSRKRVHVLTSLDYAKMSDVDKAKETPATKRTDGDYALSWIRHEGKGRVFYEALGHSEHIYATTPIMEHVLAGIQYALGDLPADDSPSVK
;
A
#
# COMPACT_ATOMS: atom_id res chain seq x y z
N MET A 1 -61.06 -57.03 43.82
CA MET A 1 -61.50 -57.93 42.73
C MET A 1 -61.87 -57.06 41.54
N SER A 2 -60.89 -56.71 40.71
CA SER A 2 -60.49 -57.41 39.46
C SER A 2 -61.25 -56.80 38.28
N LEU A 3 -60.69 -55.72 37.71
CA LEU A 3 -59.83 -55.69 36.51
C LEU A 3 -60.55 -56.17 35.24
N ARG A 4 -60.94 -55.21 34.40
CA ARG A 4 -61.22 -55.42 32.97
C ARG A 4 -59.95 -55.09 32.18
N PHE A 5 -59.46 -56.08 31.45
CA PHE A 5 -58.37 -55.97 30.47
C PHE A 5 -58.87 -55.23 29.22
N ALA A 6 -58.12 -54.23 28.77
CA ALA A 6 -58.22 -53.64 27.45
C ALA A 6 -57.01 -54.10 26.61
N LEU A 7 -57.27 -54.63 25.41
CA LEU A 7 -56.27 -55.05 24.44
C LEU A 7 -55.47 -53.85 23.90
N PRO A 8 -54.18 -54.02 23.53
CA PRO A 8 -53.37 -52.96 22.96
C PRO A 8 -53.63 -52.82 21.46
N LEU A 9 -53.84 -51.57 21.02
CA LEU A 9 -53.86 -51.19 19.61
C LEU A 9 -52.40 -50.97 19.15
N ALA A 10 -51.93 -51.77 18.20
CA ALA A 10 -50.62 -51.59 17.59
C ALA A 10 -50.64 -50.34 16.69
N LEU A 11 -49.91 -49.30 17.11
CA LEU A 11 -49.70 -48.09 16.34
C LEU A 11 -48.57 -48.33 15.33
N VAL A 12 -48.91 -48.44 14.05
CA VAL A 12 -47.95 -48.44 12.95
C VAL A 12 -47.44 -47.01 12.78
N LEU A 13 -46.24 -46.72 13.28
CA LEU A 13 -45.49 -45.50 13.00
C LEU A 13 -44.90 -45.59 11.59
N THR A 14 -45.56 -44.99 10.60
CA THR A 14 -44.94 -44.70 9.31
C THR A 14 -43.98 -43.52 9.49
N SER A 15 -42.68 -43.79 9.49
CA SER A 15 -41.65 -42.74 9.47
C SER A 15 -41.61 -42.09 8.08
N THR A 16 -42.30 -40.98 7.88
CA THR A 16 -41.99 -40.07 6.78
C THR A 16 -40.72 -39.32 7.16
N ALA A 17 -39.59 -39.67 6.54
CA ALA A 17 -38.38 -38.85 6.61
C ALA A 17 -38.67 -37.50 5.94
N ALA A 18 -38.88 -36.45 6.75
CA ALA A 18 -38.89 -35.09 6.26
C ALA A 18 -37.44 -34.72 5.90
N VAL A 19 -37.15 -34.65 4.60
CA VAL A 19 -35.91 -34.06 4.10
C VAL A 19 -35.97 -32.57 4.43
N ALA A 20 -35.25 -32.16 5.47
CA ALA A 20 -35.04 -30.75 5.77
C ALA A 20 -34.26 -30.11 4.61
N GLN A 21 -34.94 -29.28 3.84
CA GLN A 21 -34.35 -28.51 2.76
C GLN A 21 -33.43 -27.45 3.40
N ALA A 22 -32.12 -27.53 3.11
CA ALA A 22 -31.17 -26.52 3.56
C ALA A 22 -31.61 -25.13 3.08
N PRO A 23 -31.43 -24.07 3.89
CA PRO A 23 -31.76 -22.71 3.47
C PRO A 23 -31.02 -22.39 2.18
N ALA A 24 -31.74 -21.84 1.20
CA ALA A 24 -31.17 -21.43 -0.08
C ALA A 24 -29.96 -20.51 0.18
N ALA A 25 -28.83 -20.83 -0.46
CA ALA A 25 -27.68 -19.95 -0.45
C ALA A 25 -28.12 -18.55 -0.92
N PRO A 26 -27.62 -17.46 -0.30
CA PRO A 26 -27.92 -16.12 -0.76
C PRO A 26 -27.57 -16.01 -2.25
N PRO A 27 -28.36 -15.26 -3.04
CA PRO A 27 -28.07 -15.09 -4.46
C PRO A 27 -26.62 -14.66 -4.64
N ARG A 28 -25.90 -15.32 -5.54
CA ARG A 28 -24.56 -14.86 -5.93
C ARG A 28 -24.68 -13.37 -6.27
N PRO A 29 -23.81 -12.51 -5.72
CA PRO A 29 -23.77 -11.13 -6.17
C PRO A 29 -23.65 -11.12 -7.69
N ALA A 30 -24.40 -10.22 -8.33
CA ALA A 30 -24.30 -10.05 -9.77
C ALA A 30 -22.82 -9.91 -10.17
N PRO A 31 -22.38 -10.49 -11.30
CA PRO A 31 -21.05 -10.21 -11.82
C PRO A 31 -20.88 -8.69 -11.87
N ARG A 32 -19.80 -8.18 -11.29
CA ARG A 32 -19.48 -6.76 -11.39
C ARG A 32 -19.45 -6.40 -12.89
N PRO A 33 -19.94 -5.22 -13.30
CA PRO A 33 -19.62 -4.71 -14.62
C PRO A 33 -18.10 -4.77 -14.78
N ASP A 34 -17.64 -5.25 -15.92
CA ASP A 34 -16.22 -5.47 -16.25
C ASP A 34 -15.41 -4.22 -15.87
N THR A 35 -14.80 -4.24 -14.67
CA THR A 35 -14.01 -3.13 -14.13
C THR A 35 -12.62 -3.24 -14.74
N GLY A 36 -12.53 -2.87 -16.01
CA GLY A 36 -11.30 -2.73 -16.77
C GLY A 36 -10.44 -3.97 -16.88
N SER A 37 -10.57 -4.63 -18.04
CA SER A 37 -9.55 -5.58 -18.49
C SER A 37 -8.14 -4.95 -18.44
N THR A 38 -7.10 -5.78 -18.38
CA THR A 38 -5.69 -5.36 -18.52
C THR A 38 -5.41 -4.52 -19.78
N ALA A 39 -6.32 -4.51 -20.76
CA ALA A 39 -6.27 -3.61 -21.92
C ALA A 39 -6.64 -2.15 -21.58
N GLU A 40 -7.55 -1.89 -20.63
CA GLU A 40 -7.90 -0.53 -20.20
C GLU A 40 -6.76 0.16 -19.43
N LEU A 41 -5.91 -0.63 -18.74
CA LEU A 41 -4.69 -0.13 -18.09
C LEU A 41 -3.70 0.48 -19.09
N ARG A 42 -3.79 0.13 -20.38
CA ARG A 42 -2.95 0.70 -21.45
C ARG A 42 -3.54 1.96 -22.07
N GLU A 43 -4.86 2.13 -22.08
CA GLU A 43 -5.54 3.23 -22.81
C GLU A 43 -5.91 4.44 -21.93
N LYS A 44 -6.00 4.30 -20.60
CA LYS A 44 -6.27 5.42 -19.67
C LYS A 44 -5.02 6.25 -19.31
N THR A 45 -3.87 5.97 -19.91
CA THR A 45 -2.64 6.76 -19.75
C THR A 45 -2.70 8.02 -20.61
N VAL A 46 -3.47 9.04 -20.20
CA VAL A 46 -3.27 10.39 -20.76
C VAL A 46 -1.95 10.90 -20.23
N PRO A 47 -0.92 11.23 -21.05
CA PRO A 47 0.36 11.68 -20.52
C PRO A 47 0.24 13.06 -19.84
N SER A 48 0.25 13.08 -18.51
CA SER A 48 1.00 14.04 -17.70
C SER A 48 2.33 14.26 -18.40
N PRO A 49 2.78 15.53 -18.54
CA PRO A 49 4.02 15.84 -19.22
C PRO A 49 5.14 14.89 -18.75
N ASP A 50 5.94 14.40 -19.70
CA ASP A 50 6.95 13.35 -19.51
C ASP A 50 7.95 13.59 -18.36
N THR A 51 7.97 14.80 -17.78
CA THR A 51 8.53 15.10 -16.46
C THR A 51 7.84 16.35 -15.89
N ARG A 52 7.22 16.24 -14.71
CA ARG A 52 6.81 17.43 -13.94
C ARG A 52 7.92 17.85 -12.99
N PRO A 53 8.12 19.17 -12.80
CA PRO A 53 9.06 19.64 -11.78
C PRO A 53 8.59 19.23 -10.39
N GLN A 54 9.50 19.33 -9.42
CA GLN A 54 9.14 19.16 -8.01
C GLN A 54 7.94 20.01 -7.63
N SER A 55 7.13 19.52 -6.69
CA SER A 55 5.94 20.19 -6.16
C SER A 55 6.32 21.36 -5.24
N ILE A 56 7.16 22.27 -5.71
CA ILE A 56 7.68 23.40 -4.97
C ILE A 56 7.43 24.67 -5.77
N LYS A 57 6.89 25.69 -5.11
CA LYS A 57 6.81 27.05 -5.63
C LYS A 57 7.33 28.02 -4.58
N ASP A 58 8.29 28.86 -4.95
CA ASP A 58 8.89 29.86 -4.07
C ASP A 58 9.46 29.25 -2.77
N GLY A 59 10.02 28.04 -2.87
CA GLY A 59 10.59 27.29 -1.73
C GLY A 59 9.55 26.62 -0.83
N VAL A 60 8.26 26.67 -1.18
CA VAL A 60 7.17 26.05 -0.42
C VAL A 60 6.59 24.88 -1.20
N GLN A 61 6.40 23.75 -0.51
CA GLN A 61 5.75 22.59 -1.09
C GLN A 61 4.28 22.90 -1.41
N LEU A 62 3.85 22.62 -2.64
CA LEU A 62 2.45 22.74 -3.04
C LEU A 62 1.63 21.68 -2.33
N GLN A 63 0.43 22.07 -1.90
CA GLN A 63 -0.47 21.20 -1.11
C GLN A 63 -1.74 20.81 -1.87
N LYS A 64 -1.90 21.28 -3.12
CA LYS A 64 -3.08 21.01 -3.94
C LYS A 64 -2.67 20.41 -5.28
N PRO A 65 -3.36 19.35 -5.73
CA PRO A 65 -3.13 18.80 -7.05
C PRO A 65 -3.60 19.75 -8.15
N GLN A 66 -3.14 19.51 -9.38
CA GLN A 66 -3.74 20.17 -10.54
C GLN A 66 -5.16 19.63 -10.74
N LEU A 67 -6.07 20.50 -11.19
CA LEU A 67 -7.49 20.17 -11.31
C LEU A 67 -7.75 18.98 -12.25
N GLN A 68 -7.01 18.89 -13.36
CA GLN A 68 -7.18 17.82 -14.34
C GLN A 68 -6.86 16.44 -13.77
N ASP A 69 -5.77 16.32 -12.99
CA ASP A 69 -5.38 15.06 -12.36
C ASP A 69 -6.34 14.72 -11.22
N TYR A 70 -6.81 15.74 -10.49
CA TYR A 70 -7.79 15.56 -9.43
C TYR A 70 -9.11 14.98 -9.96
N VAL A 71 -9.62 15.51 -11.07
CA VAL A 71 -10.84 14.97 -11.72
C VAL A 71 -10.60 13.54 -12.20
N ALA A 72 -9.48 13.28 -12.89
CA ALA A 72 -9.14 11.94 -13.36
C ALA A 72 -9.01 10.93 -12.20
N MET A 73 -8.44 11.35 -11.07
CA MET A 73 -8.37 10.54 -9.86
C MET A 73 -9.77 10.24 -9.32
N LEU A 74 -10.65 11.23 -9.18
CA LEU A 74 -12.02 11.03 -8.68
C LEU A 74 -12.85 10.07 -9.54
N ASP A 75 -12.59 10.02 -10.85
CA ASP A 75 -13.26 9.09 -11.76
C ASP A 75 -12.77 7.64 -11.57
N ASN A 76 -11.60 7.43 -10.96
CA ASN A 76 -10.96 6.12 -10.85
C ASN A 76 -10.79 5.62 -9.39
N ILE A 77 -11.15 6.40 -8.37
CA ILE A 77 -11.14 5.92 -6.97
C ILE A 77 -12.18 4.80 -6.74
N PRO A 78 -11.85 3.81 -5.89
CA PRO A 78 -12.81 2.79 -5.50
C PRO A 78 -13.99 3.39 -4.74
N ARG A 79 -15.19 2.87 -5.01
CA ARG A 79 -16.44 3.31 -4.38
C ARG A 79 -16.94 2.36 -3.29
N HIS A 80 -16.27 1.23 -3.11
CA HIS A 80 -16.61 0.23 -2.10
C HIS A 80 -15.36 -0.22 -1.35
N ALA A 81 -15.47 -0.29 -0.03
CA ALA A 81 -14.44 -0.89 0.80
C ALA A 81 -14.35 -2.41 0.54
N LEU A 82 -13.14 -2.97 0.56
CA LEU A 82 -12.92 -4.42 0.43
C LEU A 82 -13.29 -5.17 1.72
N ALA A 83 -13.18 -4.49 2.87
CA ALA A 83 -13.67 -4.96 4.16
C ALA A 83 -14.50 -3.88 4.86
N LYS A 84 -15.50 -4.31 5.64
CA LYS A 84 -16.22 -3.39 6.53
C LYS A 84 -15.28 -2.98 7.68
N PRO A 85 -15.12 -1.68 7.99
CA PRO A 85 -14.35 -1.24 9.14
C PRO A 85 -14.91 -1.83 10.44
N LYS A 86 -14.03 -2.37 11.30
CA LYS A 86 -14.42 -2.94 12.60
C LYS A 86 -14.85 -1.87 13.62
N LYS A 87 -14.38 -0.63 13.40
CA LYS A 87 -14.70 0.58 14.16
C LYS A 87 -14.47 1.79 13.24
N PRO A 88 -14.93 3.00 13.59
CA PRO A 88 -14.50 4.21 12.91
C PRO A 88 -12.97 4.32 12.90
N ARG A 89 -12.38 4.50 11.72
CA ARG A 89 -10.93 4.56 11.51
C ARG A 89 -10.49 5.99 11.18
N LYS A 90 -9.37 6.40 11.76
CA LYS A 90 -8.76 7.71 11.50
C LYS A 90 -7.34 7.54 10.96
N VAL A 91 -7.06 8.15 9.82
CA VAL A 91 -5.76 8.14 9.14
C VAL A 91 -5.12 9.52 9.26
N LEU A 92 -3.87 9.58 9.70
CA LEU A 92 -3.03 10.77 9.56
C LEU A 92 -2.14 10.55 8.34
N LEU A 93 -2.28 11.39 7.32
CA LEU A 93 -1.43 11.35 6.13
C LEU A 93 -0.36 12.44 6.25
N LEU A 94 0.91 12.04 6.25
CA LEU A 94 2.06 12.93 6.24
C LEU A 94 2.59 13.05 4.80
N ALA A 95 2.40 14.23 4.23
CA ALA A 95 2.80 14.61 2.88
C ALA A 95 4.06 15.49 2.91
N HIS A 96 5.11 15.07 3.62
CA HIS A 96 6.31 15.88 3.84
C HIS A 96 7.57 15.19 3.33
N ALA A 97 8.32 15.88 2.45
CA ALA A 97 9.58 15.41 1.90
C ALA A 97 10.74 16.32 2.35
N ALA A 98 11.84 15.74 2.84
CA ALA A 98 13.05 16.47 3.23
C ALA A 98 14.14 16.45 2.14
N GLY A 99 13.89 15.76 1.02
CA GLY A 99 14.74 15.72 -0.16
C GLY A 99 14.00 16.16 -1.42
N PHE A 100 13.84 15.24 -2.38
CA PHE A 100 13.04 15.50 -3.57
C PHE A 100 11.55 15.54 -3.22
N VAL A 101 10.85 16.59 -3.67
CA VAL A 101 9.42 16.79 -3.44
C VAL A 101 8.66 16.42 -4.71
N HIS A 102 8.16 15.19 -4.79
CA HIS A 102 7.46 14.65 -5.95
C HIS A 102 6.21 15.47 -6.32
N SER A 103 5.97 15.66 -7.62
CA SER A 103 4.76 16.36 -8.11
C SER A 103 3.47 15.63 -7.73
N SER A 104 3.54 14.32 -7.46
CA SER A 104 2.41 13.48 -7.09
C SER A 104 1.92 13.65 -5.66
N ILE A 105 2.73 14.20 -4.74
CA ILE A 105 2.36 14.30 -3.31
C ILE A 105 0.94 14.91 -3.12
N PRO A 106 0.58 16.04 -3.75
CA PRO A 106 -0.75 16.61 -3.53
C PRO A 106 -1.90 15.72 -4.06
N ILE A 107 -1.69 14.99 -5.16
CA ILE A 107 -2.74 14.10 -5.70
C ILE A 107 -2.85 12.81 -4.89
N ALA A 108 -1.74 12.31 -4.37
CA ALA A 108 -1.70 11.14 -3.50
C ALA A 108 -2.44 11.40 -2.17
N ALA A 109 -2.15 12.54 -1.53
CA ALA A 109 -2.82 13.00 -0.33
C ALA A 109 -4.35 13.07 -0.51
N GLU A 110 -4.81 13.69 -1.60
CA GLU A 110 -6.23 13.79 -1.92
C GLU A 110 -6.85 12.45 -2.34
N ALA A 111 -6.10 11.58 -3.04
CA ALA A 111 -6.58 10.25 -3.42
C ALA A 111 -6.87 9.39 -2.18
N VAL A 112 -5.95 9.35 -1.22
CA VAL A 112 -6.14 8.59 0.03
C VAL A 112 -7.35 9.11 0.80
N LYS A 113 -7.53 10.43 0.88
CA LYS A 113 -8.68 11.06 1.53
C LYS A 113 -10.00 10.75 0.81
N ALA A 114 -10.08 11.02 -0.49
CA ALA A 114 -11.28 10.83 -1.29
C ALA A 114 -11.71 9.35 -1.30
N MET A 115 -10.75 8.43 -1.34
CA MET A 115 -10.99 6.99 -1.24
C MET A 115 -11.57 6.58 0.13
N GLY A 116 -11.06 7.13 1.23
CA GLY A 116 -11.63 6.90 2.57
C GLY A 116 -13.08 7.38 2.67
N GLU A 117 -13.34 8.59 2.17
CA GLU A 117 -14.67 9.22 2.14
C GLU A 117 -15.67 8.45 1.26
N ALA A 118 -15.27 8.11 0.02
CA ALA A 118 -16.12 7.44 -0.95
C ALA A 118 -16.53 6.02 -0.51
N THR A 119 -15.65 5.33 0.21
CA THR A 119 -15.87 3.94 0.64
C THR A 119 -16.44 3.84 2.06
N GLY A 120 -16.34 4.92 2.85
CA GLY A 120 -16.63 4.91 4.28
C GLY A 120 -15.63 4.08 5.10
N ALA A 121 -14.45 3.76 4.54
CA ALA A 121 -13.48 2.90 5.19
C ALA A 121 -12.77 3.59 6.37
N TYR A 122 -12.48 4.88 6.23
CA TYR A 122 -11.76 5.70 7.20
C TYR A 122 -11.95 7.19 6.90
N SER A 123 -11.64 8.05 7.86
CA SER A 123 -11.48 9.49 7.65
C SER A 123 -10.00 9.87 7.66
N THR A 124 -9.60 10.86 6.86
CA THR A 124 -8.19 11.28 6.73
C THR A 124 -7.99 12.72 7.19
N THR A 125 -6.95 12.95 7.99
CA THR A 125 -6.34 14.27 8.21
C THR A 125 -5.03 14.32 7.42
N ILE A 126 -4.89 15.30 6.54
CA ILE A 126 -3.65 15.53 5.78
C ILE A 126 -2.82 16.57 6.53
N THR A 127 -1.53 16.30 6.72
CA THR A 127 -0.55 17.24 7.25
C THR A 127 0.71 17.27 6.38
N PHE A 128 1.35 18.43 6.36
CA PHE A 128 2.65 18.67 5.73
C PHE A 128 3.72 19.02 6.79
N ASP A 129 3.35 18.98 8.07
CA ASP A 129 4.22 19.36 9.19
C ASP A 129 4.68 18.10 9.95
N PRO A 130 5.98 17.77 9.95
CA PRO A 130 6.51 16.64 10.71
C PRO A 130 6.32 16.79 12.23
N ALA A 131 6.06 17.99 12.75
CA ALA A 131 5.76 18.20 14.17
C ALA A 131 4.45 17.51 14.61
N ASP A 132 3.54 17.19 13.68
CA ASP A 132 2.33 16.43 13.96
C ASP A 132 2.61 14.96 14.32
N ILE A 133 3.82 14.46 14.05
CA ILE A 133 4.29 13.14 14.49
C ILE A 133 4.75 13.23 15.94
N ASN A 134 3.80 13.30 16.85
CA ASN A 134 4.06 13.28 18.29
C ASN A 134 3.00 12.43 19.01
N ALA A 135 3.36 11.87 20.17
CA ALA A 135 2.51 10.92 20.88
C ALA A 135 1.09 11.46 21.19
N ALA A 136 0.97 12.74 21.54
CA ALA A 136 -0.31 13.36 21.88
C ALA A 136 -1.24 13.44 20.67
N ASN A 137 -0.73 13.87 19.51
CA ASN A 137 -1.51 13.93 18.29
C ASN A 137 -1.81 12.53 17.75
N LEU A 138 -0.81 11.64 17.73
CA LEU A 138 -0.92 10.27 17.20
C LEU A 138 -1.95 9.42 17.96
N ALA A 139 -2.23 9.71 19.24
CA ALA A 139 -3.28 9.03 20.01
C ALA A 139 -4.68 9.11 19.35
N ASN A 140 -4.90 10.09 18.46
CA ASN A 140 -6.17 10.26 17.75
C ASN A 140 -6.32 9.38 16.50
N TYR A 141 -5.27 8.68 16.08
CA TYR A 141 -5.23 7.99 14.80
C TYR A 141 -5.06 6.47 14.94
N ASP A 142 -5.42 5.75 13.88
CA ASP A 142 -5.27 4.31 13.76
C ASP A 142 -4.23 3.89 12.72
N LEU A 143 -3.85 4.80 11.82
CA LEU A 143 -2.81 4.59 10.83
C LEU A 143 -2.12 5.91 10.48
N ILE A 144 -0.82 5.83 10.20
CA ILE A 144 -0.05 6.89 9.54
C ILE A 144 0.17 6.46 8.08
N PHE A 145 -0.14 7.35 7.15
CA PHE A 145 0.16 7.17 5.72
C PHE A 145 1.32 8.11 5.35
N LEU A 146 2.44 7.55 4.90
CA LEU A 146 3.60 8.29 4.43
C LEU A 146 3.47 8.48 2.92
N ASP A 147 3.25 9.72 2.52
CA ASP A 147 3.08 10.10 1.13
C ASP A 147 4.40 10.63 0.57
N SER A 148 5.12 9.75 -0.13
CA SER A 148 6.36 10.04 -0.84
C SER A 148 7.36 10.85 0.01
N THR A 149 7.50 10.49 1.29
CA THR A 149 8.45 11.13 2.20
C THR A 149 9.87 10.80 1.76
N THR A 150 10.78 11.79 1.71
CA THR A 150 12.18 11.55 1.30
C THR A 150 13.18 12.00 2.36
N LEU A 151 14.34 11.35 2.37
CA LEU A 151 15.46 11.58 3.29
C LEU A 151 15.01 11.53 4.76
N ASN A 152 15.47 12.49 5.57
CA ASN A 152 15.27 12.51 7.01
C ASN A 152 14.00 13.31 7.37
N PHE A 153 12.84 12.85 6.89
CA PHE A 153 11.59 13.62 6.90
C PHE A 153 11.02 13.97 8.30
N LEU A 154 11.49 13.34 9.39
CA LEU A 154 11.11 13.75 10.76
C LEU A 154 12.15 14.63 11.45
N ASP A 155 13.34 14.78 10.87
CA ASP A 155 14.47 15.41 11.54
C ASP A 155 14.27 16.93 11.55
N ASP A 156 14.50 17.51 12.73
CA ASP A 156 14.56 18.95 12.92
C ASP A 156 16.04 19.37 13.03
N PRO A 157 16.58 20.12 12.04
CA PRO A 157 17.99 20.51 12.05
C PRO A 157 18.33 21.48 13.20
N LYS A 158 17.32 22.05 13.88
CA LYS A 158 17.50 22.96 15.01
C LYS A 158 17.21 22.30 16.36
N ASP A 159 16.57 21.13 16.36
CA ASP A 159 16.15 20.44 17.58
C ASP A 159 16.29 18.91 17.46
N ALA A 160 17.46 18.41 17.87
CA ALA A 160 17.72 16.97 17.92
C ALA A 160 16.78 16.24 18.90
N ALA A 161 16.31 16.88 19.97
CA ALA A 161 15.38 16.24 20.90
C ALA A 161 13.99 16.08 20.27
N ALA A 162 13.53 17.07 19.49
CA ALA A 162 12.31 16.94 18.70
C ALA A 162 12.42 15.83 17.65
N THR A 163 13.57 15.71 16.99
CA THR A 163 13.86 14.60 16.06
C THR A 163 13.66 13.25 16.74
N GLU A 164 14.34 13.01 17.85
CA GLU A 164 14.25 11.74 18.58
C GLU A 164 12.84 11.48 19.11
N ALA A 165 12.13 12.52 19.57
CA ALA A 165 10.76 12.40 20.03
C ALA A 165 9.79 11.98 18.90
N ARG A 166 9.92 12.56 17.70
CA ARG A 166 9.11 12.19 16.52
C ARG A 166 9.42 10.77 16.07
N LYS A 167 10.70 10.42 15.97
CA LYS A 167 11.16 9.07 15.61
C LYS A 167 10.59 8.01 16.56
N LYS A 168 10.70 8.26 17.87
CA LYS A 168 10.14 7.39 18.90
C LYS A 168 8.62 7.29 18.81
N ALA A 169 7.91 8.41 18.62
CA ALA A 169 6.45 8.43 18.52
C ALA A 169 5.94 7.57 17.35
N LEU A 170 6.61 7.63 16.18
CA LEU A 170 6.28 6.79 15.04
C LEU A 170 6.48 5.29 15.36
N LEU A 171 7.63 4.91 15.90
CA LEU A 171 7.93 3.52 16.21
C LEU A 171 6.98 2.94 17.25
N ASP A 172 6.72 3.67 18.34
CA ASP A 172 5.80 3.24 19.39
C ASP A 172 4.39 3.09 18.84
N PHE A 173 3.91 4.06 18.04
CA PHE A 173 2.59 4.02 17.42
C PHE A 173 2.36 2.72 16.65
N VAL A 174 3.31 2.35 15.77
CA VAL A 174 3.21 1.12 14.98
C VAL A 174 3.38 -0.11 15.86
N ARG A 175 4.43 -0.17 16.69
CA ARG A 175 4.74 -1.34 17.53
C ARG A 175 3.63 -1.65 18.55
N ASP A 176 2.84 -0.66 18.97
CA ASP A 176 1.69 -0.81 19.86
C ASP A 176 0.40 -1.28 19.17
N GLY A 177 0.39 -1.45 17.86
CA GLY A 177 -0.72 -2.08 17.13
C GLY A 177 -1.41 -1.21 16.10
N LYS A 178 -0.87 -0.03 15.80
CA LYS A 178 -1.41 0.85 14.76
C LYS A 178 -0.77 0.55 13.40
N GLY A 179 -1.39 1.07 12.35
CA GLY A 179 -0.96 0.85 10.98
C GLY A 179 0.10 1.85 10.51
N LEU A 180 0.98 1.39 9.63
CA LEU A 180 1.77 2.25 8.75
C LEU A 180 1.48 1.86 7.30
N ALA A 181 1.26 2.85 6.44
CA ALA A 181 1.25 2.65 5.00
C ALA A 181 2.23 3.64 4.37
N GLY A 182 2.98 3.23 3.36
CA GLY A 182 3.87 4.11 2.60
C GLY A 182 3.66 3.93 1.11
N ILE A 183 3.77 5.02 0.35
CA ILE A 183 3.73 4.98 -1.10
C ILE A 183 4.96 5.63 -1.72
N HIS A 184 5.40 5.04 -2.82
CA HIS A 184 6.49 5.49 -3.68
C HIS A 184 7.75 5.89 -2.90
N ALA A 185 8.03 7.18 -2.80
CA ALA A 185 9.27 7.67 -2.22
C ALA A 185 9.38 7.47 -0.72
N ALA A 186 8.32 7.01 -0.02
CA ALA A 186 8.41 6.63 1.39
C ALA A 186 9.55 5.61 1.69
N GLY A 187 10.01 4.85 0.69
CA GLY A 187 11.17 3.95 0.76
C GLY A 187 12.55 4.63 0.52
N ASP A 188 12.58 5.89 0.11
CA ASP A 188 13.75 6.78 -0.08
C ASP A 188 13.91 7.71 1.13
N SER A 189 13.66 7.14 2.30
CA SER A 189 13.81 7.79 3.59
C SER A 189 14.92 7.11 4.38
N TYR A 190 15.64 7.89 5.19
CA TYR A 190 16.64 7.40 6.13
C TYR A 190 17.79 6.55 5.55
N HIS A 191 18.40 7.03 4.47
CA HIS A 191 19.66 6.50 3.96
C HIS A 191 20.63 7.62 3.57
N THR A 192 21.90 7.26 3.39
CA THR A 192 22.90 8.14 2.79
C THR A 192 22.68 8.29 1.29
N SER A 193 23.15 9.40 0.72
CA SER A 193 23.15 9.65 -0.72
C SER A 193 24.60 9.77 -1.20
N PRO A 194 25.23 8.66 -1.62
CA PRO A 194 26.57 8.71 -2.18
C PRO A 194 26.64 9.67 -3.37
N PRO A 195 27.78 10.35 -3.60
CA PRO A 195 27.95 11.24 -4.74
C PRO A 195 27.61 10.53 -6.05
N ARG A 196 27.01 11.26 -6.99
CA ARG A 196 26.67 10.70 -8.31
C ARG A 196 27.92 10.15 -9.00
N GLY A 197 27.87 8.88 -9.41
CA GLY A 197 29.01 8.18 -10.00
C GLY A 197 29.94 7.49 -9.00
N SER A 198 29.64 7.57 -7.69
CA SER A 198 30.29 6.76 -6.66
C SER A 198 29.99 5.27 -6.87
N THR A 199 30.93 4.42 -6.47
CA THR A 199 30.76 2.96 -6.36
C THR A 199 30.27 2.53 -4.98
N GLU A 200 30.11 3.48 -4.05
CA GLU A 200 29.58 3.22 -2.72
C GLU A 200 28.07 3.01 -2.79
N ALA A 201 27.59 1.94 -2.18
CA ALA A 201 26.16 1.73 -1.99
C ALA A 201 25.65 2.65 -0.88
N PRO A 202 24.41 3.15 -0.96
CA PRO A 202 23.74 3.79 0.15
C PRO A 202 23.74 2.91 1.40
N THR A 203 23.77 3.56 2.56
CA THR A 203 23.65 2.91 3.87
C THR A 203 22.48 3.51 4.63
N GLY A 204 21.76 2.67 5.37
CA GLY A 204 20.68 3.12 6.24
C GLY A 204 21.19 4.02 7.36
N THR A 205 20.41 5.05 7.70
CA THR A 205 20.70 6.01 8.78
C THR A 205 19.73 5.86 9.94
N TRP A 206 18.67 5.05 9.80
CA TRP A 206 17.75 4.71 10.89
C TRP A 206 17.23 3.28 10.74
N GLN A 207 18.03 2.33 11.26
CA GLN A 207 17.79 0.89 11.12
C GLN A 207 16.38 0.43 11.52
N ASP A 208 15.79 1.01 12.57
CA ASP A 208 14.44 0.67 13.01
C ASP A 208 13.39 1.01 11.94
N PHE A 209 13.47 2.21 11.34
CA PHE A 209 12.59 2.60 10.25
C PHE A 209 12.85 1.78 8.99
N ASP A 210 14.12 1.64 8.60
CA ASP A 210 14.53 0.87 7.43
C ASP A 210 14.00 -0.56 7.47
N THR A 211 14.10 -1.19 8.63
CA THR A 211 13.57 -2.54 8.85
C THR A 211 12.04 -2.51 8.79
N MET A 212 11.39 -1.59 9.52
CA MET A 212 9.93 -1.45 9.59
C MET A 212 9.28 -1.28 8.21
N ILE A 213 9.78 -0.34 7.39
CA ILE A 213 9.23 -0.08 6.05
C ILE A 213 9.58 -1.20 5.07
N GLY A 214 10.72 -1.88 5.25
CA GLY A 214 11.08 -3.11 4.55
C GLY A 214 12.40 -3.05 3.77
N GLY A 215 12.97 -1.86 3.63
CA GLY A 215 14.26 -1.60 2.99
C GLY A 215 14.42 -0.11 2.71
N TYR A 216 15.63 0.31 2.36
CA TYR A 216 15.92 1.69 1.93
C TYR A 216 16.45 1.74 0.50
N PHE A 217 16.16 2.87 -0.14
CA PHE A 217 16.44 3.16 -1.53
C PHE A 217 17.91 3.00 -1.93
N LYS A 218 18.12 2.57 -3.18
CA LYS A 218 19.44 2.52 -3.82
C LYS A 218 19.51 3.12 -5.22
N PHE A 219 18.43 3.02 -5.99
CA PHE A 219 18.40 3.27 -7.42
C PHE A 219 16.95 3.32 -7.90
N HIS A 220 16.74 4.03 -9.01
CA HIS A 220 15.46 4.10 -9.71
C HIS A 220 15.60 4.12 -11.22
N TRP A 221 14.63 3.53 -11.89
CA TRP A 221 14.39 3.81 -13.31
C TRP A 221 13.48 5.03 -13.42
N LEU A 222 13.94 6.05 -14.13
CA LEU A 222 13.23 7.31 -14.31
C LEU A 222 11.92 7.12 -15.08
N PHE A 223 10.91 7.91 -14.73
CA PHE A 223 9.68 8.03 -15.49
C PHE A 223 9.95 8.50 -16.94
N PRO A 224 9.19 8.03 -17.95
CA PRO A 224 8.16 6.98 -17.90
C PRO A 224 8.74 5.59 -18.20
N GLN A 225 9.32 4.91 -17.22
CA GLN A 225 9.84 3.55 -17.43
C GLN A 225 8.65 2.58 -17.61
N PRO A 226 8.59 1.79 -18.70
CA PRO A 226 7.64 0.70 -18.80
C PRO A 226 8.04 -0.44 -17.84
N ILE A 227 7.09 -0.86 -17.00
CA ILE A 227 7.28 -1.87 -15.95
C ILE A 227 6.23 -2.95 -16.13
N THR A 228 6.67 -4.19 -16.30
CA THR A 228 5.77 -5.34 -16.21
C THR A 228 5.70 -5.77 -14.75
N VAL A 229 4.52 -5.61 -14.14
CA VAL A 229 4.24 -5.97 -12.76
C VAL A 229 3.71 -7.40 -12.72
N LYS A 230 4.41 -8.26 -11.97
CA LYS A 230 4.00 -9.61 -11.63
C LYS A 230 3.19 -9.60 -10.32
N ILE A 231 2.18 -10.46 -10.24
CA ILE A 231 1.45 -10.73 -9.00
C ILE A 231 2.11 -11.89 -8.28
N ASP A 232 2.76 -11.65 -7.15
CA ASP A 232 3.50 -12.66 -6.38
C ASP A 232 2.58 -13.50 -5.49
N ASP A 233 1.55 -12.91 -4.91
CA ASP A 233 0.48 -13.63 -4.23
C ASP A 233 -0.88 -13.34 -4.88
N PRO A 234 -1.33 -14.14 -5.87
CA PRO A 234 -2.63 -13.96 -6.52
C PRO A 234 -3.82 -14.42 -5.66
N LYS A 235 -3.59 -15.01 -4.47
CA LYS A 235 -4.66 -15.44 -3.55
C LYS A 235 -4.92 -14.40 -2.47
N SER A 236 -3.99 -13.47 -2.25
CA SER A 236 -4.17 -12.38 -1.31
C SER A 236 -5.40 -11.54 -1.66
N PRO A 237 -6.24 -11.16 -0.68
CA PRO A 237 -7.29 -10.18 -0.93
C PRO A 237 -6.71 -8.81 -1.32
N LEU A 238 -5.44 -8.54 -1.03
CA LEU A 238 -4.79 -7.29 -1.40
C LEU A 238 -4.43 -7.23 -2.89
N THR A 239 -4.41 -8.33 -3.63
CA THR A 239 -4.08 -8.37 -5.06
C THR A 239 -5.25 -8.81 -5.94
N ALA A 240 -6.44 -8.98 -5.33
CA ALA A 240 -7.62 -9.54 -6.00
C ALA A 240 -8.09 -8.72 -7.21
N MET A 241 -7.87 -7.40 -7.19
CA MET A 241 -8.18 -6.45 -8.28
C MET A 241 -7.36 -6.69 -9.55
N PHE A 242 -6.22 -7.38 -9.45
CA PHE A 242 -5.41 -7.72 -10.62
C PHE A 242 -5.81 -9.06 -11.24
N HIS A 243 -6.75 -9.80 -10.64
CA HIS A 243 -7.23 -11.10 -11.13
C HIS A 243 -6.11 -12.13 -11.40
N GLY A 244 -4.99 -12.03 -10.67
CA GLY A 244 -3.80 -12.86 -10.86
C GLY A 244 -3.08 -12.65 -12.20
N GLN A 245 -3.43 -11.60 -12.94
CA GLN A 245 -2.81 -11.26 -14.21
C GLN A 245 -1.72 -10.22 -13.99
N GLU A 246 -0.60 -10.41 -14.68
CA GLU A 246 0.40 -9.37 -14.83
C GLU A 246 -0.17 -8.17 -15.61
N PHE A 247 0.41 -7.01 -15.40
CA PHE A 247 0.06 -5.80 -16.13
C PHE A 247 1.29 -4.95 -16.40
N THR A 248 1.17 -4.03 -17.37
CA THR A 248 2.23 -3.06 -17.66
C THR A 248 1.79 -1.67 -17.23
N VAL A 249 2.66 -0.95 -16.54
CA VAL A 249 2.46 0.44 -16.13
C VAL A 249 3.68 1.28 -16.52
N HIS A 250 3.50 2.58 -16.74
CA HIS A 250 4.60 3.52 -16.90
C HIS A 250 4.74 4.34 -15.62
N ASP A 251 5.86 4.18 -14.92
CA ASP A 251 6.15 4.93 -13.70
C ASP A 251 7.66 5.16 -13.51
N GLU A 252 8.04 5.84 -12.45
CA GLU A 252 9.39 5.73 -11.87
C GLU A 252 9.40 4.65 -10.79
N ILE A 253 10.37 3.73 -10.84
CA ILE A 253 10.44 2.60 -9.90
C ILE A 253 11.65 2.69 -9.01
N TYR A 254 11.39 2.79 -7.71
CA TYR A 254 12.40 2.71 -6.67
C TYR A 254 12.78 1.27 -6.38
N THR A 255 14.06 1.06 -6.10
CA THR A 255 14.63 -0.24 -5.77
C THR A 255 15.44 -0.13 -4.49
N PHE A 256 15.65 -1.27 -3.81
CA PHE A 256 16.19 -1.32 -2.46
C PHE A 256 17.54 -2.03 -2.40
N VAL A 257 18.42 -1.54 -1.51
CA VAL A 257 19.72 -2.18 -1.22
C VAL A 257 19.51 -3.67 -0.93
N GLN A 258 20.36 -4.52 -1.53
CA GLN A 258 20.17 -5.97 -1.51
C GLN A 258 20.05 -6.52 -0.08
N ASP A 259 20.90 -6.05 0.83
CA ASP A 259 20.92 -6.54 2.21
C ASP A 259 19.87 -5.86 3.12
N SER A 260 19.30 -4.72 2.71
CA SER A 260 18.27 -4.02 3.48
C SER A 260 16.86 -4.57 3.27
N PHE A 261 16.61 -5.20 2.10
CA PHE A 261 15.32 -5.82 1.76
C PHE A 261 15.41 -7.36 1.71
N SER A 262 14.40 -8.06 2.23
CA SER A 262 14.34 -9.53 2.12
C SER A 262 12.92 -10.08 2.20
N ARG A 263 12.58 -10.98 1.26
CA ARG A 263 11.35 -11.81 1.29
C ARG A 263 11.24 -12.75 2.49
N LYS A 264 12.32 -12.91 3.28
CA LYS A 264 12.28 -13.61 4.57
C LYS A 264 11.77 -12.73 5.73
N ARG A 265 11.62 -11.42 5.48
CA ARG A 265 11.12 -10.43 6.46
C ARG A 265 9.77 -9.84 6.07
N VAL A 266 9.44 -9.82 4.78
CA VAL A 266 8.19 -9.27 4.24
C VAL A 266 7.40 -10.32 3.47
N HIS A 267 6.09 -10.10 3.36
CA HIS A 267 5.22 -10.80 2.43
C HIS A 267 5.04 -9.93 1.18
N VAL A 268 5.67 -10.31 0.07
CA VAL A 268 5.61 -9.60 -1.21
C VAL A 268 4.30 -9.91 -1.93
N LEU A 269 3.61 -8.84 -2.36
CA LEU A 269 2.35 -8.91 -3.08
C LEU A 269 2.56 -8.74 -4.59
N THR A 270 3.41 -7.81 -5.00
CA THR A 270 3.79 -7.58 -6.41
C THR A 270 5.29 -7.33 -6.55
N SER A 271 5.83 -7.64 -7.73
CA SER A 271 7.23 -7.38 -8.10
C SER A 271 7.37 -7.05 -9.59
N LEU A 272 8.47 -6.42 -9.95
CA LEU A 272 8.86 -6.19 -11.34
C LEU A 272 9.29 -7.52 -11.96
N ASP A 273 8.71 -7.89 -13.11
CA ASP A 273 9.16 -9.04 -13.89
C ASP A 273 10.48 -8.70 -14.60
N TYR A 274 11.58 -8.83 -13.87
CA TYR A 274 12.91 -8.42 -14.32
C TYR A 274 13.36 -9.24 -15.55
N ALA A 275 12.84 -10.45 -15.75
CA ALA A 275 13.14 -11.24 -16.93
C ALA A 275 12.61 -10.57 -18.21
N LYS A 276 11.45 -9.90 -18.14
CA LYS A 276 10.83 -9.18 -19.27
C LYS A 276 11.40 -7.77 -19.51
N MET A 277 12.19 -7.25 -18.59
CA MET A 277 12.84 -5.95 -18.76
C MET A 277 13.94 -6.03 -19.84
N SER A 278 14.01 -5.00 -20.70
CA SER A 278 15.00 -4.94 -21.78
C SER A 278 16.43 -4.86 -21.23
N ASP A 279 17.41 -5.38 -21.96
CA ASP A 279 18.82 -5.29 -21.54
C ASP A 279 19.31 -3.84 -21.47
N VAL A 280 18.77 -2.95 -22.31
CA VAL A 280 19.04 -1.51 -22.28
C VAL A 280 18.58 -0.90 -20.96
N ASP A 281 17.38 -1.26 -20.49
CA ASP A 281 16.87 -0.74 -19.23
C ASP A 281 17.57 -1.35 -18.02
N LYS A 282 17.92 -2.65 -18.08
CA LYS A 282 18.73 -3.32 -17.05
C LYS A 282 20.12 -2.68 -16.92
N ALA A 283 20.69 -2.18 -18.02
CA ALA A 283 22.01 -1.54 -18.03
C ALA A 283 22.02 -0.14 -17.40
N LYS A 284 20.85 0.47 -17.15
CA LYS A 284 20.75 1.77 -16.44
C LYS A 284 21.14 1.66 -14.97
N GLU A 285 20.94 0.50 -14.36
CA GLU A 285 21.36 0.24 -12.99
C GLU A 285 22.87 -0.04 -12.94
N THR A 286 23.61 0.75 -12.16
CA THR A 286 25.08 0.64 -12.12
C THR A 286 25.50 -0.65 -11.40
N PRO A 287 26.69 -1.21 -11.69
CA PRO A 287 27.17 -2.39 -10.98
C PRO A 287 27.19 -2.24 -9.44
N ALA A 288 27.38 -1.02 -8.94
CA ALA A 288 27.41 -0.72 -7.51
C ALA A 288 26.04 -0.86 -6.83
N THR A 289 24.95 -0.59 -7.56
CA THR A 289 23.59 -0.71 -7.03
C THR A 289 22.89 -1.96 -7.53
N LYS A 290 23.36 -2.61 -8.59
CA LYS A 290 22.70 -3.76 -9.20
C LYS A 290 22.48 -4.91 -8.22
N ARG A 291 21.23 -5.38 -8.15
CA ARG A 291 20.90 -6.59 -7.40
C ARG A 291 21.37 -7.83 -8.17
N THR A 292 22.00 -8.72 -7.44
CA THR A 292 22.51 -9.99 -7.97
C THR A 292 21.48 -11.12 -7.96
N ASP A 293 20.41 -10.95 -7.19
CA ASP A 293 19.31 -11.92 -7.05
C ASP A 293 18.13 -11.68 -8.01
N GLY A 294 18.12 -10.54 -8.72
CA GLY A 294 17.03 -10.17 -9.64
C GLY A 294 15.70 -9.88 -8.93
N ASP A 295 15.69 -9.65 -7.61
CA ASP A 295 14.47 -9.43 -6.84
C ASP A 295 14.12 -7.94 -6.71
N TYR A 296 13.03 -7.52 -7.33
CA TYR A 296 12.58 -6.13 -7.30
C TYR A 296 11.10 -6.09 -6.89
N ALA A 297 10.85 -6.25 -5.59
CA ALA A 297 9.52 -6.13 -5.02
C ALA A 297 8.98 -4.70 -5.20
N LEU A 298 7.69 -4.61 -5.50
CA LEU A 298 6.98 -3.35 -5.73
C LEU A 298 5.94 -3.10 -4.64
N SER A 299 5.34 -4.13 -4.06
CA SER A 299 4.48 -3.96 -2.90
C SER A 299 4.62 -5.12 -1.92
N TRP A 300 4.44 -4.84 -0.64
CA TRP A 300 4.52 -5.84 0.41
C TRP A 300 3.79 -5.43 1.68
N ILE A 301 3.58 -6.42 2.53
CA ILE A 301 3.08 -6.26 3.89
C ILE A 301 3.98 -6.95 4.90
N ARG A 302 3.94 -6.50 6.14
CA ARG A 302 4.53 -7.21 7.28
C ARG A 302 3.95 -6.76 8.61
N HIS A 303 4.21 -7.55 9.64
CA HIS A 303 4.06 -7.15 11.03
C HIS A 303 5.27 -6.39 11.55
N GLU A 304 5.02 -5.36 12.35
CA GLU A 304 6.02 -4.67 13.18
C GLU A 304 5.47 -4.52 14.61
N GLY A 305 6.06 -5.24 15.57
CA GLY A 305 5.46 -5.39 16.90
C GLY A 305 4.04 -5.96 16.79
N LYS A 306 3.04 -5.24 17.33
CA LYS A 306 1.61 -5.58 17.19
C LYS A 306 0.97 -4.95 15.95
N GLY A 307 1.67 -4.02 15.31
CA GLY A 307 1.19 -3.25 14.17
C GLY A 307 1.32 -3.97 12.84
N ARG A 308 0.92 -3.26 11.79
CA ARG A 308 0.91 -3.75 10.41
C ARG A 308 1.43 -2.67 9.49
N VAL A 309 2.30 -3.06 8.57
CA VAL A 309 2.93 -2.18 7.60
C VAL A 309 2.52 -2.62 6.20
N PHE A 310 2.14 -1.66 5.36
CA PHE A 310 1.96 -1.82 3.93
C PHE A 310 2.87 -0.85 3.18
N TYR A 311 3.45 -1.29 2.07
CA TYR A 311 4.24 -0.44 1.18
C TYR A 311 3.88 -0.70 -0.27
N GLU A 312 3.80 0.37 -1.06
CA GLU A 312 3.58 0.38 -2.51
C GLU A 312 4.65 1.25 -3.19
N ALA A 313 5.37 0.73 -4.17
CA ALA A 313 6.46 1.41 -4.87
C ALA A 313 5.97 2.32 -6.01
N LEU A 314 4.82 2.00 -6.62
CA LEU A 314 4.19 2.85 -7.62
C LEU A 314 3.64 4.13 -6.98
N GLY A 315 3.66 5.24 -7.71
CA GLY A 315 3.10 6.51 -7.24
C GLY A 315 3.91 7.75 -7.59
N HIS A 316 4.91 7.65 -8.47
CA HIS A 316 5.62 8.83 -8.94
C HIS A 316 4.73 9.70 -9.82
N SER A 317 4.06 9.08 -10.79
CA SER A 317 3.24 9.77 -11.77
C SER A 317 1.81 9.98 -11.28
N GLU A 318 1.20 11.11 -11.64
CA GLU A 318 -0.22 11.35 -11.37
C GLU A 318 -1.15 10.30 -12.00
N HIS A 319 -0.72 9.61 -13.07
CA HIS A 319 -1.53 8.55 -13.70
C HIS A 319 -1.75 7.34 -12.83
N ILE A 320 -0.84 7.09 -11.88
CA ILE A 320 -1.01 5.98 -10.95
C ILE A 320 -2.32 6.17 -10.18
N TYR A 321 -2.63 7.40 -9.80
CA TYR A 321 -3.86 7.76 -9.09
C TYR A 321 -5.11 7.80 -9.98
N ALA A 322 -4.94 7.77 -11.31
CA ALA A 322 -6.02 7.59 -12.28
C ALA A 322 -6.17 6.13 -12.73
N THR A 323 -5.52 5.18 -12.05
CA THR A 323 -5.55 3.76 -12.41
C THR A 323 -6.33 2.95 -11.36
N THR A 324 -7.58 2.59 -11.67
CA THR A 324 -8.50 1.97 -10.69
C THR A 324 -7.94 0.73 -10.00
N PRO A 325 -7.37 -0.29 -10.68
CA PRO A 325 -6.82 -1.45 -9.98
C PRO A 325 -5.69 -1.09 -9.01
N ILE A 326 -4.87 -0.06 -9.31
CA ILE A 326 -3.83 0.38 -8.38
C ILE A 326 -4.46 1.09 -7.17
N MET A 327 -5.48 1.92 -7.37
CA MET A 327 -6.20 2.56 -6.26
C MET A 327 -6.93 1.54 -5.38
N GLU A 328 -7.51 0.49 -5.96
CA GLU A 328 -8.08 -0.63 -5.21
C GLU A 328 -7.00 -1.37 -4.39
N HIS A 329 -5.79 -1.54 -4.95
CA HIS A 329 -4.66 -2.16 -4.25
C HIS A 329 -4.21 -1.33 -3.05
N VAL A 330 -4.05 -0.01 -3.23
CA VAL A 330 -3.71 0.93 -2.15
C VAL A 330 -4.78 0.92 -1.06
N LEU A 331 -6.07 0.92 -1.42
CA LEU A 331 -7.16 0.77 -0.45
C LEU A 331 -7.01 -0.52 0.36
N ALA A 332 -6.77 -1.64 -0.32
CA ALA A 332 -6.62 -2.94 0.31
C ALA A 332 -5.46 -2.96 1.31
N GLY A 333 -4.32 -2.37 0.93
CA GLY A 333 -3.15 -2.18 1.79
C GLY A 333 -3.46 -1.33 3.03
N ILE A 334 -4.16 -0.20 2.86
CA ILE A 334 -4.60 0.65 3.98
C ILE A 334 -5.54 -0.12 4.91
N GLN A 335 -6.54 -0.85 4.37
CA GLN A 335 -7.46 -1.64 5.20
C GLN A 335 -6.77 -2.80 5.92
N TYR A 336 -5.74 -3.39 5.31
CA TYR A 336 -4.89 -4.38 5.97
C TYR A 336 -4.14 -3.75 7.14
N ALA A 337 -3.48 -2.61 6.92
CA ALA A 337 -2.69 -1.92 7.93
C ALA A 337 -3.56 -1.39 9.09
N LEU A 338 -4.80 -0.99 8.82
CA LEU A 338 -5.81 -0.68 9.84
C LEU A 338 -6.28 -1.91 10.63
N GLY A 339 -6.09 -3.12 10.09
CA GLY A 339 -6.53 -4.36 10.71
C GLY A 339 -7.94 -4.80 10.32
N ASP A 340 -8.57 -4.16 9.34
CA ASP A 340 -9.93 -4.45 8.89
C ASP A 340 -9.99 -5.54 7.83
N LEU A 341 -9.03 -5.57 6.90
CA LEU A 341 -8.89 -6.62 5.89
C LEU A 341 -7.85 -7.66 6.34
N PRO A 342 -8.23 -8.91 6.65
CA PRO A 342 -7.28 -9.98 6.94
C PRO A 342 -6.54 -10.41 5.68
N ALA A 343 -5.24 -10.70 5.79
CA ALA A 343 -4.41 -11.29 4.74
C ALA A 343 -3.36 -12.21 5.39
N ASP A 344 -2.82 -13.18 4.64
CA ASP A 344 -1.62 -13.90 5.06
C ASP A 344 -0.43 -12.94 4.91
N ASP A 345 0.19 -12.59 6.04
CA ASP A 345 1.33 -11.70 6.12
C ASP A 345 2.59 -12.42 6.61
N SER A 346 2.58 -13.76 6.57
CA SER A 346 3.79 -14.54 6.79
C SER A 346 4.82 -14.26 5.69
N PRO A 347 6.13 -14.19 5.99
CA PRO A 347 7.13 -13.88 4.98
C PRO A 347 7.07 -14.82 3.78
N SER A 348 7.25 -14.27 2.58
CA SER A 348 7.12 -15.04 1.33
C SER A 348 8.12 -16.19 1.21
N VAL A 349 9.26 -16.09 1.89
CA VAL A 349 10.25 -17.16 2.00
C VAL A 349 10.41 -17.52 3.47
N LYS A 350 10.26 -18.81 3.77
CA LYS A 350 10.42 -19.37 5.12
C LYS A 350 11.88 -19.69 5.45
#